data_AF-A0A5N6QF70-F1
#
_entry.id   AF-A0A5N6QF70-F1
#
_cell.length_a   1.000
_cell.length_b   1.000
_cell.length_c   1.000
_cell.angle_alpha   90.00
_cell.angle_beta   90.00
_cell.angle_gamma   90.00
#
_symmetry.space_group_name_H-M   'P 1'
#
loop_
_entity.id
_entity.type
_entity.pdbx_description
1 polymer ?
#
loop_
_entity_poly.entity_id
_entity_poly.type
_entity_poly.pdbx_seq_one_letter_code
_entity_poly.pdbx_strand_id
1 'polypeptide(L)' 'MSRMAGEGEWPVIGIDLGTTYSCVAVWQHDRVEIIVNDQGNRTTPSYVAFTDKERLVGDAAKNQVARNPTNSVFGNF' A
#
# COMPACT_ATOMS: atom_id res chain seq x y z
N MET A 1 13.95 -25.63 -4.90
CA MET A 1 15.10 -25.05 -4.16
C MET A 1 14.49 -24.18 -3.07
N SER A 2 14.05 -24.79 -1.97
CA SER A 2 13.43 -24.09 -0.85
C SER A 2 14.50 -23.87 0.21
N ARG A 3 14.84 -22.60 0.46
CA ARG A 3 15.69 -22.23 1.60
C ARG A 3 14.75 -21.87 2.75
N MET A 4 14.93 -22.55 3.88
CA MET A 4 14.33 -22.12 5.14
C MET A 4 14.95 -20.77 5.52
N ALA A 5 14.11 -19.77 5.80
CA ALA A 5 14.58 -18.44 6.19
C ALA A 5 15.34 -18.54 7.53
N GLY A 6 16.67 -18.49 7.46
CA GLY A 6 17.53 -18.29 8.63
C GLY A 6 17.46 -16.83 9.08
N GLU A 7 17.77 -16.56 10.35
CA GLU A 7 17.90 -15.20 10.86
C GLU A 7 18.87 -14.41 9.96
N GLY A 8 18.33 -13.41 9.26
CA GLY A 8 19.06 -12.62 8.26
C GLY A 8 18.41 -12.57 6.87
N GLU A 9 17.42 -13.42 6.57
CA GLU A 9 16.66 -13.34 5.31
C GLU A 9 15.39 -12.51 5.48
N TRP A 10 15.43 -11.27 4.98
CA TRP A 10 14.23 -10.43 4.86
C TRP A 10 13.35 -10.96 3.73
N PRO A 11 12.01 -11.03 3.91
CA PRO A 11 11.11 -11.47 2.86
C PRO A 11 11.18 -10.54 1.64
N VAL A 12 11.27 -11.12 0.45
CA VAL A 12 11.19 -10.36 -0.80
C VAL A 12 9.73 -9.97 -1.03
N ILE A 13 9.51 -8.68 -1.29
CA ILE A 13 8.20 -8.13 -1.62
C ILE A 13 8.16 -7.61 -3.05
N GLY A 14 7.04 -7.81 -3.73
CA GLY A 14 6.68 -7.13 -4.97
C GLY A 14 5.72 -5.99 -4.67
N ILE A 15 5.98 -4.82 -5.24
CA ILE A 15 5.11 -3.65 -5.11
C ILE A 15 4.66 -3.24 -6.51
N ASP A 16 3.35 -3.23 -6.72
CA ASP A 16 2.73 -2.61 -7.88
C ASP A 16 2.29 -1.20 -7.49
N LEU A 17 2.83 -0.18 -8.18
CA LEU A 17 2.56 1.24 -7.95
C LEU A 17 1.68 1.78 -9.07
N GLY A 18 0.42 1.32 -9.12
CA GLY A 18 -0.56 1.79 -10.08
C GLY A 18 -1.07 3.20 -9.78
N THR A 19 -1.57 3.90 -10.80
CA THR A 19 -2.08 5.28 -10.68
C THR A 19 -3.21 5.41 -9.65
N THR A 20 -4.17 4.49 -9.67
CA THR A 20 -5.37 4.58 -8.82
C THR A 20 -5.27 3.71 -7.57
N TYR A 21 -4.67 2.54 -7.71
CA TYR A 21 -4.47 1.58 -6.63
C TYR A 21 -3.07 0.98 -6.73
N SER A 22 -2.50 0.71 -5.57
CA SER A 22 -1.27 -0.04 -5.39
C SER A 22 -1.58 -1.38 -4.71
N CYS A 23 -0.69 -2.36 -4.86
CA CYS A 23 -0.75 -3.61 -4.11
C CYS A 23 0.65 -4.08 -3.71
N VAL A 24 0.71 -4.90 -2.66
CA VAL A 24 1.96 -5.50 -2.18
C VAL A 24 1.77 -7.00 -2.07
N ALA A 25 2.74 -7.74 -2.58
CA ALA A 25 2.80 -9.19 -2.49
C ALA A 25 4.11 -9.62 -1.84
N VAL A 26 4.09 -10.75 -1.13
CA VAL A 26 5.27 -11.40 -0.56
C VAL A 26 5.43 -12.80 -1.16
N TRP A 27 6.67 -13.20 -1.42
CA TRP A 27 6.98 -14.59 -1.75
C TRP A 27 7.28 -15.36 -0.47
N GLN A 28 6.37 -16.24 -0.07
CA GLN A 28 6.53 -17.10 1.12
C GLN A 28 5.78 -18.41 0.92
N HIS A 29 6.20 -19.48 1.61
CA HIS A 29 5.58 -20.80 1.51
C HIS A 29 5.46 -21.31 0.05
N ASP A 30 6.51 -21.09 -0.75
CA ASP A 30 6.59 -21.44 -2.17
C ASP A 30 5.43 -20.90 -3.04
N ARG A 31 4.82 -19.78 -2.63
CA ARG A 31 3.76 -19.09 -3.39
C ARG A 31 3.83 -17.57 -3.23
N VAL A 32 3.11 -16.88 -4.10
CA VAL A 32 2.82 -15.44 -3.96
C VAL A 32 1.61 -15.26 -3.04
N GLU A 33 1.75 -14.42 -2.03
CA GLU A 33 0.64 -14.00 -1.17
C GLU A 33 0.45 -12.48 -1.27
N ILE A 34 -0.81 -12.04 -1.48
CA ILE A 34 -1.14 -10.61 -1.46
C ILE A 34 -1.37 -10.17 -0.02
N ILE A 35 -0.65 -9.13 0.39
CA ILE A 35 -0.75 -8.56 1.73
C ILE A 35 -2.02 -7.70 1.80
N VAL A 36 -2.81 -7.91 2.86
CA VAL A 36 -3.97 -7.06 3.16
C VAL A 36 -3.52 -5.81 3.92
N ASN A 37 -4.12 -4.67 3.63
CA ASN A 37 -3.94 -3.47 4.44
C ASN A 37 -4.69 -3.58 5.77
N ASP A 38 -4.57 -2.56 6.61
CA ASP A 38 -5.22 -2.46 7.92
C ASP A 38 -6.76 -2.47 7.86
N GLN A 39 -7.34 -2.15 6.70
CA GLN A 39 -8.78 -2.24 6.42
C GLN A 39 -9.22 -3.61 5.87
N GLY A 40 -8.29 -4.54 5.67
CA GLY A 40 -8.56 -5.87 5.10
C GLY A 40 -8.61 -5.90 3.57
N ASN A 41 -8.25 -4.80 2.89
CA ASN A 41 -8.24 -4.73 1.43
C ASN A 41 -6.92 -5.25 0.86
N ARG A 42 -6.97 -5.97 -0.26
CA ARG A 42 -5.79 -6.47 -0.99
C ARG A 42 -5.13 -5.43 -1.91
N THR A 43 -5.78 -4.29 -2.08
CA THR A 43 -5.26 -3.12 -2.78
C THR A 43 -5.43 -1.91 -1.90
N THR A 44 -4.52 -0.95 -2.02
CA THR A 44 -4.57 0.31 -1.28
C THR A 44 -4.72 1.46 -2.28
N PRO A 45 -5.64 2.41 -2.08
CA PRO A 45 -5.74 3.57 -2.95
C PRO A 45 -4.39 4.31 -3.06
N SER A 46 -3.99 4.68 -4.27
CA SER A 46 -2.79 5.50 -4.52
C SER A 46 -3.07 6.98 -4.23
N TYR A 47 -3.38 7.27 -2.96
CA TYR A 47 -3.79 8.58 -2.46
C TYR A 47 -2.90 8.97 -1.28
N VAL A 48 -2.51 10.24 -1.23
CA VAL A 48 -1.82 10.85 -0.09
C VAL A 48 -2.54 12.13 0.27
N ALA A 49 -2.84 12.36 1.55
CA ALA A 49 -3.41 13.61 2.02
C ALA A 49 -2.57 14.20 3.15
N PHE A 50 -2.40 15.51 3.15
CA PHE A 50 -1.69 16.24 4.19
C PHE A 50 -2.69 16.97 5.08
N THR A 51 -2.46 16.85 6.39
CA THR A 51 -3.18 17.60 7.44
C THR A 51 -2.15 18.37 8.27
N ASP A 52 -2.61 19.26 9.16
CA ASP A 52 -1.72 19.99 10.05
C ASP A 52 -0.97 19.08 11.04
N LYS A 53 -1.47 17.86 11.27
CA LYS A 53 -0.93 16.93 12.28
C LYS A 53 -0.09 15.81 11.66
N GLU A 54 -0.54 15.30 10.52
CA GLU A 54 0.03 14.09 9.93
C GLU A 54 -0.22 13.98 8.43
N ARG A 55 0.51 13.05 7.82
CA ARG A 55 0.30 12.61 6.44
C ARG A 55 -0.48 11.31 6.45
N LEU A 56 -1.63 11.32 5.76
CA LEU A 56 -2.49 10.18 5.56
C LEU A 56 -2.17 9.51 4.21
N VAL A 57 -2.33 8.20 4.14
CA VAL A 57 -2.07 7.39 2.93
C VAL A 57 -3.21 6.38 2.74
N GLY A 58 -3.51 6.01 1.51
CA GLY A 58 -4.45 4.93 1.22
C GLY A 58 -5.90 5.30 1.47
N ASP A 59 -6.64 4.38 2.10
CA ASP A 59 -8.07 4.55 2.40
C ASP A 59 -8.34 5.80 3.25
N ALA A 60 -7.49 6.07 4.25
CA ALA A 60 -7.60 7.26 5.09
C ALA A 60 -7.48 8.56 4.28
N ALA A 61 -6.55 8.64 3.33
CA ALA A 61 -6.38 9.79 2.46
C ALA A 61 -7.56 9.94 1.49
N LYS A 62 -7.98 8.85 0.85
CA LYS A 62 -9.12 8.83 -0.09
C LYS A 62 -10.41 9.32 0.57
N ASN A 63 -10.65 8.94 1.82
CA ASN A 63 -11.83 9.37 2.59
C ASN A 63 -11.86 10.87 2.89
N GLN A 64 -10.72 11.57 2.82
CA GLN A 64 -10.65 13.01 3.07
C GLN A 64 -10.80 13.88 1.83
N VAL A 65 -10.67 13.32 0.62
CA VAL A 65 -10.64 14.10 -0.63
C VAL A 65 -11.82 15.06 -0.76
N ALA A 66 -13.03 14.64 -0.37
CA ALA A 66 -14.22 15.49 -0.46
C ALA A 66 -14.18 16.72 0.48
N ARG A 67 -13.45 16.65 1.59
CA ARG A 67 -13.34 17.71 2.62
C ARG A 67 -12.03 18.49 2.56
N ASN A 68 -10.97 17.85 2.07
CA ASN A 68 -9.62 18.39 1.98
C ASN A 68 -9.04 18.18 0.56
N PRO A 69 -9.73 18.66 -0.50
CA PRO A 69 -9.36 18.34 -1.88
C PRO A 69 -8.01 18.94 -2.28
N THR A 70 -7.70 20.16 -1.80
CA THR A 70 -6.49 20.90 -2.17
C THR A 70 -5.22 20.29 -1.59
N ASN A 71 -5.30 19.65 -0.43
CA ASN A 71 -4.15 18.99 0.22
C ASN A 71 -4.17 17.48 0.03
N SER A 72 -4.98 16.97 -0.91
CA SER A 72 -5.01 15.57 -1.30
C SER A 72 -4.38 15.40 -2.69
N VAL A 73 -3.43 14.48 -2.81
CA VAL A 73 -2.73 14.14 -4.05
C VAL A 73 -3.12 12.73 -4.47
N PHE A 74 -3.62 12.63 -5.70
CA PHE A 74 -3.99 11.39 -6.37
C PHE A 74 -4.00 11.63 -7.89
N GLY A 75 -4.09 10.56 -8.67
CA GLY A 75 -3.88 10.58 -10.13
C GLY A 75 -4.55 11.75 -10.87
N ASN A 76 -3.71 12.62 -11.46
CA ASN A 76 -4.05 13.60 -12.48
C ASN A 76 -3.27 13.21 -13.75
N PHE A 77 -3.98 13.00 -14.86
CA PHE A 77 -3.42 13.11 -16.20
C PHE A 77 -4.24 14.15 -16.96
#